data_AF-A0A7V2QB98-F1
#
_entry.id   AF-A0A7V2QB98-F1
#
_cell.length_a   1.000
_cell.length_b   1.000
_cell.length_c   1.000
_cell.angle_alpha   90.00
_cell.angle_beta   90.00
_cell.angle_gamma   90.00
#
_symmetry.space_group_name_H-M   'P 1'
#
loop_
_entity.id
_entity.type
_entity.pdbx_description
1 polymer ?
#
loop_
_entity_poly.entity_id
_entity_poly.type
_entity_poly.pdbx_seq_one_letter_code
_entity_poly.pdbx_strand_id
1 'polypeptide(L)'
;MRLDIKVRRTSQVRRTCFTDDFDRPDSSDLGPNWVEEAGDWDIVDGQLHTQANGEHGVGATESLSNTRYVVETRFRATGNLNQWYNAIALGFGGTEEGIDSTGYSVAYIPAWGKLKLTREYTFLDHASVTLVPGQWYQLKVVRDGDTGLIQVYLDEGQGYPETPTLEAVDSAYPDLRRLGWAMLGSGYDLYVDWIVAQ
;
A
#
# COMPACT_ATOMS: atom_id res chain seq x y z
N MET A 1 -42.96 10.74 25.81
CA MET A 1 -41.55 10.70 26.23
C MET A 1 -40.80 9.83 25.23
N ARG A 2 -40.10 10.43 24.27
CA ARG A 2 -39.29 9.71 23.26
C ARG A 2 -37.88 9.58 23.81
N LEU A 3 -37.35 8.36 23.80
CA LEU A 3 -35.97 8.05 24.19
C LEU A 3 -35.09 8.25 22.95
N ASP A 4 -34.30 9.32 22.91
CA ASP A 4 -33.25 9.49 21.91
C ASP A 4 -32.03 8.68 22.33
N ILE A 5 -31.83 7.52 21.70
CA ILE A 5 -30.61 6.73 21.83
C ILE A 5 -29.54 7.40 20.97
N LYS A 6 -28.73 8.24 21.61
CA LYS A 6 -27.53 8.82 21.02
C LYS A 6 -26.48 7.72 20.88
N VAL A 7 -26.38 7.12 19.70
CA VAL A 7 -25.31 6.19 19.33
C VAL A 7 -23.97 6.92 19.51
N ARG A 8 -23.24 6.59 20.58
CA ARG A 8 -21.86 7.03 20.75
C ARG A 8 -21.00 6.22 19.77
N ARG A 9 -20.59 6.83 18.65
CA ARG A 9 -19.42 6.36 17.92
C ARG A 9 -18.22 6.58 18.82
N THR A 10 -17.77 5.55 19.52
CA THR A 10 -16.44 5.53 20.12
C THR A 10 -15.43 5.54 18.97
N SER A 11 -14.80 6.68 18.71
CA SER A 11 -13.56 6.73 17.95
C SER A 11 -12.51 5.99 18.78
N GLN A 12 -12.29 4.72 18.46
CA GLN A 12 -11.14 3.99 18.97
C GLN A 12 -9.91 4.72 18.46
N VAL A 13 -9.11 5.30 19.37
CA VAL A 13 -7.78 5.80 19.01
C VAL A 13 -7.00 4.59 18.54
N ARG A 14 -6.84 4.44 17.23
CA ARG A 14 -6.01 3.39 16.66
C ARG A 14 -4.56 3.73 17.02
N ARG A 15 -3.85 2.76 17.60
CA ARG A 15 -2.48 2.97 18.03
C ARG A 15 -1.58 2.68 16.84
N THR A 16 -0.92 3.71 16.33
CA THR A 16 0.08 3.56 15.28
C THR A 16 1.12 2.51 15.67
N CYS A 17 1.27 1.50 14.81
CA CYS A 17 2.27 0.43 14.95
C CYS A 17 3.45 0.60 13.98
N PHE A 18 3.27 1.34 12.88
CA PHE A 18 4.34 1.69 11.95
C PHE A 18 4.04 3.03 11.29
N THR A 19 5.06 3.86 11.06
CA THR A 19 4.91 5.08 10.27
C THR A 19 6.25 5.56 9.74
N ASP A 20 6.24 6.14 8.55
CA ASP A 20 7.32 6.96 8.03
C ASP A 20 6.70 8.06 7.16
N ASP A 21 7.14 9.31 7.35
CA ASP A 21 6.75 10.47 6.56
C ASP A 21 7.81 10.84 5.50
N PHE A 22 8.93 10.11 5.47
CA PHE A 22 10.06 10.31 4.56
C PHE A 22 10.63 11.74 4.52
N ASP A 23 10.24 12.62 5.46
CA ASP A 23 10.62 14.03 5.52
C ASP A 23 12.05 14.18 6.06
N ARG A 24 13.01 13.84 5.19
CA ARG A 24 14.44 13.89 5.43
C ARG A 24 15.19 14.28 4.15
N PRO A 25 16.44 14.77 4.26
CA PRO A 25 17.23 15.18 3.09
C PRO A 25 17.49 14.03 2.10
N ASP A 26 17.75 14.40 0.84
CA ASP A 26 18.07 13.45 -0.22
C ASP A 26 19.22 12.51 0.18
N SER A 27 18.98 11.21 0.03
CA SER A 27 19.87 10.16 0.56
C SER A 27 19.53 8.80 -0.02
N SER A 28 20.53 7.96 -0.30
CA SER A 28 20.33 6.53 -0.57
C SER A 28 20.20 5.69 0.71
N ASP A 29 20.39 6.29 1.89
CA ASP A 29 20.11 5.66 3.18
C ASP A 29 18.67 5.95 3.58
N LEU A 30 17.82 4.91 3.51
CA LEU A 30 16.41 4.97 3.89
C LEU A 30 16.19 4.95 5.41
N GLY A 31 17.23 4.70 6.20
CA GLY A 31 17.15 4.53 7.65
C GLY A 31 16.82 3.09 8.09
N PRO A 32 16.92 2.81 9.40
CA PRO A 32 16.94 1.45 9.94
C PRO A 32 15.60 0.70 9.86
N ASN A 33 14.51 1.41 9.54
CA ASN A 33 13.17 0.85 9.47
C ASN A 33 12.87 0.22 8.11
N TRP A 34 13.75 0.39 7.13
CA TRP A 34 13.56 -0.08 5.75
C TRP A 34 14.72 -0.97 5.32
N VAL A 35 14.39 -1.96 4.50
CA VAL A 35 15.36 -2.78 3.77
C VAL A 35 14.95 -2.81 2.32
N GLU A 36 15.93 -2.58 1.45
CA GLU A 36 15.79 -2.78 0.00
C GLU A 36 15.86 -4.28 -0.28
N GLU A 37 14.77 -4.82 -0.81
CA GLU A 37 14.61 -6.23 -1.14
C GLU A 37 15.07 -6.49 -2.58
N ALA A 38 14.91 -5.49 -3.45
CA ALA A 38 15.36 -5.48 -4.82
C ALA A 38 15.53 -4.04 -5.33
N GLY A 39 16.44 -3.85 -6.28
CA GLY A 39 16.70 -2.55 -6.89
C GLY A 39 17.25 -1.52 -5.91
N ASP A 40 17.22 -0.26 -6.33
CA ASP A 40 17.71 0.89 -5.56
C ASP A 40 16.54 1.83 -5.25
N TRP A 41 16.47 2.28 -4.00
CA TRP A 41 15.51 3.22 -3.47
C TRP A 41 16.25 4.32 -2.73
N ASP A 42 15.72 5.53 -2.82
CA ASP A 42 16.32 6.70 -2.20
C ASP A 42 15.24 7.62 -1.61
N ILE A 43 15.69 8.61 -0.87
CA ILE A 43 14.89 9.77 -0.51
C ILE A 43 15.22 10.88 -1.49
N VAL A 44 14.18 11.47 -2.09
CA VAL A 44 14.29 12.64 -2.97
C VAL A 44 13.18 13.62 -2.62
N ASP A 45 13.53 14.87 -2.32
CA ASP A 45 12.59 15.94 -1.98
C ASP A 45 11.61 15.54 -0.85
N GLY A 46 12.10 14.81 0.15
CA GLY A 46 11.32 14.33 1.31
C GLY A 46 10.33 13.20 0.98
N GLN A 47 10.58 12.44 -0.08
CA GLN A 47 9.74 11.31 -0.51
C GLN A 47 10.61 10.07 -0.69
N LEU A 48 10.08 8.90 -0.33
CA LEU A 48 10.65 7.64 -0.79
C LEU A 48 10.46 7.57 -2.30
N HIS A 49 11.54 7.28 -3.02
CA HIS A 49 11.60 7.32 -4.46
C HIS A 49 12.30 6.09 -5.01
N THR A 50 11.91 5.70 -6.22
CA THR A 50 12.68 4.80 -7.06
C THR A 50 12.34 5.02 -8.53
N GLN A 51 13.35 4.85 -9.39
CA GLN A 51 13.19 4.89 -10.84
C GLN A 51 13.00 3.47 -11.39
N ALA A 52 11.90 3.24 -12.12
CA ALA A 52 11.65 1.95 -12.75
C ALA A 52 12.68 1.65 -13.84
N ASN A 53 13.55 0.68 -13.57
CA ASN A 53 14.49 0.11 -14.53
C ASN A 53 14.60 -1.43 -14.42
N GLY A 54 13.62 -2.06 -13.78
CA GLY A 54 13.61 -3.48 -13.46
C GLY A 54 12.56 -3.80 -12.40
N GLU A 55 12.87 -4.78 -11.55
CA GLU A 55 12.12 -5.10 -10.34
C GLU A 55 12.76 -4.40 -9.14
N HIS A 56 11.96 -3.66 -8.37
CA HIS A 56 12.40 -2.99 -7.16
C HIS A 56 11.42 -3.29 -6.04
N GLY A 57 11.94 -3.46 -4.82
CA GLY A 57 11.15 -3.75 -3.64
C GLY A 57 11.79 -3.15 -2.40
N VAL A 58 10.97 -2.57 -1.53
CA VAL A 58 11.38 -2.05 -0.23
C VAL A 58 10.35 -2.44 0.82
N GLY A 59 10.81 -2.99 1.92
CA GLY A 59 9.95 -3.48 2.99
C GLY A 59 10.37 -2.97 4.35
N ALA A 60 9.41 -2.80 5.26
CA ALA A 60 9.67 -2.51 6.66
C ALA A 60 10.55 -3.61 7.27
N THR A 61 11.54 -3.26 8.10
CA THR A 61 12.40 -4.26 8.75
C THR A 61 11.67 -5.05 9.84
N GLU A 62 10.69 -4.42 10.48
CA GLU A 62 9.89 -5.04 11.53
C GLU A 62 8.74 -5.89 10.96
N SER A 63 8.49 -7.03 11.60
CA SER A 63 7.31 -7.86 11.36
C SER A 63 6.29 -7.64 12.49
N LEU A 64 5.10 -7.16 12.13
CA LEU A 64 4.07 -6.69 13.05
C LEU A 64 2.98 -7.76 13.27
N SER A 65 2.66 -8.05 14.54
CA SER A 65 1.67 -9.09 14.91
C SER A 65 0.22 -8.59 14.99
N ASN A 66 -0.07 -7.39 14.48
CA ASN A 66 -1.42 -6.84 14.50
C ASN A 66 -2.31 -7.62 13.54
N THR A 67 -3.41 -8.20 14.02
CA THR A 67 -4.40 -8.88 13.17
C THR A 67 -5.54 -7.99 12.69
N ARG A 68 -5.72 -6.84 13.36
CA ARG A 68 -6.67 -5.80 12.97
C ARG A 68 -5.89 -4.53 12.78
N TYR A 69 -5.92 -4.00 11.57
CA TYR A 69 -5.13 -2.84 11.23
C TYR A 69 -5.75 -2.06 10.08
N VAL A 70 -5.33 -0.81 9.96
CA VAL A 70 -5.45 0.00 8.77
C VAL A 70 -4.06 0.42 8.31
N VAL A 71 -3.77 0.20 7.03
CA VAL A 71 -2.60 0.79 6.36
C VAL A 71 -3.10 1.92 5.48
N GLU A 72 -2.55 3.11 5.64
CA GLU A 72 -2.79 4.26 4.77
C GLU A 72 -1.46 4.75 4.20
N THR A 73 -1.46 5.15 2.95
CA THR A 73 -0.27 5.66 2.28
C THR A 73 -0.65 6.57 1.12
N ARG A 74 0.21 7.52 0.80
CA ARG A 74 0.05 8.43 -0.32
C ARG A 74 1.20 8.27 -1.30
N PHE A 75 0.86 8.09 -2.58
CA PHE A 75 1.83 7.81 -3.63
C PHE A 75 1.46 8.52 -4.94
N ARG A 76 2.45 8.68 -5.81
CA ARG A 76 2.27 9.09 -7.20
C ARG A 76 3.28 8.36 -8.06
N ALA A 77 2.98 8.22 -9.34
CA ALA A 77 3.97 7.82 -10.32
C ALA A 77 4.08 8.87 -11.44
N THR A 78 5.28 9.10 -11.96
CA THR A 78 5.55 10.05 -13.05
C THR A 78 6.14 9.34 -14.26
N GLY A 79 6.12 9.96 -15.44
CA GLY A 79 6.65 9.34 -16.65
C GLY A 79 5.66 8.42 -17.36
N ASN A 80 6.16 7.42 -18.09
CA ASN A 80 5.36 6.55 -18.96
C ASN A 80 4.94 5.26 -18.23
N LEU A 81 3.75 5.28 -17.65
CA LEU A 81 3.14 4.09 -17.05
C LEU A 81 2.67 3.06 -18.07
N ASN A 82 2.36 3.46 -19.31
CA ASN A 82 1.68 2.60 -20.29
C ASN A 82 2.65 1.66 -21.04
N GLN A 83 3.33 0.79 -20.28
CA GLN A 83 4.09 -0.33 -20.82
C GLN A 83 3.54 -1.66 -20.30
N TRP A 84 3.75 -2.71 -21.08
CA TRP A 84 3.14 -4.02 -20.85
C TRP A 84 3.49 -4.65 -19.49
N TYR A 85 4.71 -4.43 -19.01
CA TYR A 85 5.24 -5.04 -17.78
C TYR A 85 5.21 -4.11 -16.57
N ASN A 86 4.67 -2.90 -16.69
CA ASN A 86 4.66 -1.98 -15.57
C ASN A 86 3.70 -2.47 -14.49
N ALA A 87 4.11 -2.37 -13.23
CA ALA A 87 3.28 -2.67 -12.07
C ALA A 87 3.76 -1.87 -10.86
N ILE A 88 2.82 -1.40 -10.04
CA ILE A 88 3.10 -0.77 -8.75
C ILE A 88 2.28 -1.53 -7.71
N ALA A 89 2.87 -1.95 -6.61
CA ALA A 89 2.19 -2.73 -5.58
C ALA A 89 2.51 -2.24 -4.16
N LEU A 90 1.47 -2.08 -3.35
CA LEU A 90 1.58 -2.01 -1.90
C LEU A 90 1.44 -3.44 -1.34
N GLY A 91 2.51 -3.95 -0.73
CA GLY A 91 2.54 -5.25 -0.07
C GLY A 91 2.23 -5.16 1.42
N PHE A 92 1.50 -6.16 1.96
CA PHE A 92 1.21 -6.28 3.39
C PHE A 92 0.94 -7.74 3.77
N GLY A 93 1.24 -8.14 5.01
CA GLY A 93 1.16 -9.54 5.44
C GLY A 93 2.30 -10.41 4.91
N GLY A 94 3.34 -9.79 4.34
CA GLY A 94 4.50 -10.46 3.73
C GLY A 94 5.61 -10.80 4.71
N THR A 95 6.64 -11.51 4.23
CA THR A 95 7.81 -11.95 4.99
C THR A 95 9.11 -11.32 4.45
N GLU A 96 10.26 -11.77 4.92
CA GLU A 96 11.59 -11.38 4.40
C GLU A 96 11.93 -11.94 3.02
N GLU A 97 11.14 -12.88 2.51
CA GLU A 97 11.34 -13.49 1.19
C GLU A 97 10.76 -12.65 0.03
N GLY A 98 10.08 -11.54 0.36
CA GLY A 98 9.48 -10.60 -0.59
C GLY A 98 8.04 -10.25 -0.19
N ILE A 99 7.77 -8.96 0.02
CA ILE A 99 6.47 -8.51 0.55
C ILE A 99 5.29 -8.73 -0.40
N ASP A 100 5.53 -8.86 -1.71
CA ASP A 100 4.51 -9.13 -2.73
C ASP A 100 4.35 -10.63 -3.05
N SER A 101 5.39 -11.44 -2.80
CA SER A 101 5.43 -12.87 -3.07
C SER A 101 4.91 -13.74 -1.91
N THR A 102 4.84 -13.19 -0.68
CA THR A 102 4.53 -13.97 0.54
C THR A 102 3.41 -13.39 1.41
N GLY A 103 2.59 -12.49 0.86
CA GLY A 103 1.52 -11.81 1.58
C GLY A 103 0.32 -11.46 0.71
N TYR A 104 -0.28 -10.31 0.95
CA TYR A 104 -1.25 -9.71 0.05
C TYR A 104 -0.63 -8.50 -0.67
N SER A 105 -1.15 -8.19 -1.84
CA SER A 105 -0.78 -6.97 -2.55
C SER A 105 -2.00 -6.22 -3.06
N VAL A 106 -1.94 -4.88 -3.00
CA VAL A 106 -2.77 -4.00 -3.83
C VAL A 106 -1.92 -3.54 -5.00
N ALA A 107 -2.15 -4.12 -6.17
CA ALA A 107 -1.31 -3.89 -7.36
C ALA A 107 -2.06 -3.14 -8.46
N TYR A 108 -1.49 -2.04 -8.94
CA TYR A 108 -1.92 -1.37 -10.17
C TYR A 108 -1.13 -1.90 -11.37
N ILE A 109 -1.85 -2.37 -12.39
CA ILE A 109 -1.29 -2.81 -13.67
C ILE A 109 -1.76 -1.85 -14.77
N PRO A 110 -0.92 -0.90 -15.21
CA PRO A 110 -1.30 0.13 -16.19
C PRO A 110 -1.76 -0.46 -17.52
N ALA A 111 -1.07 -1.49 -18.02
CA ALA A 111 -1.41 -2.14 -19.29
C ALA A 111 -2.84 -2.69 -19.33
N TRP A 112 -3.43 -2.97 -18.16
CA TRP A 112 -4.79 -3.51 -18.04
C TRP A 112 -5.78 -2.46 -17.54
N GLY A 113 -5.32 -1.29 -17.10
CA GLY A 113 -6.15 -0.29 -16.42
C GLY A 113 -6.83 -0.87 -15.19
N LYS A 114 -6.11 -1.65 -14.37
CA LYS A 114 -6.70 -2.37 -13.23
C LYS A 114 -5.90 -2.18 -11.95
N LEU A 115 -6.63 -1.92 -10.87
CA LEU A 115 -6.18 -2.16 -9.50
C LEU A 115 -6.64 -3.57 -9.09
N LYS A 116 -5.78 -4.32 -8.42
CA LYS A 116 -6.05 -5.70 -8.02
C LYS A 116 -5.73 -5.90 -6.55
N LEU A 117 -6.49 -6.77 -5.91
CA LEU A 117 -6.15 -7.35 -4.62
C LEU A 117 -5.75 -8.80 -4.85
N THR A 118 -4.54 -9.18 -4.43
CA THR A 118 -4.05 -10.56 -4.52
C THR A 118 -3.60 -11.07 -3.16
N ARG A 119 -3.62 -12.39 -3.00
CA ARG A 119 -2.86 -13.14 -2.02
C ARG A 119 -1.77 -13.87 -2.78
N GLU A 120 -0.52 -13.48 -2.60
CA GLU A 120 0.59 -13.89 -3.46
C GLU A 120 0.17 -13.65 -4.92
N TYR A 121 0.20 -14.70 -5.75
CA TYR A 121 -0.27 -14.69 -7.14
C TYR A 121 -1.74 -15.07 -7.32
N THR A 122 -2.48 -15.34 -6.23
CA THR A 122 -3.90 -15.66 -6.25
C THR A 122 -4.72 -14.38 -6.28
N PHE A 123 -5.58 -14.24 -7.28
CA PHE A 123 -6.46 -13.09 -7.43
C PHE A 123 -7.67 -13.15 -6.48
N LEU A 124 -7.92 -12.08 -5.73
CA LEU A 124 -9.06 -11.98 -4.82
C LEU A 124 -10.13 -11.03 -5.35
N ASP A 125 -9.73 -9.85 -5.86
CA ASP A 125 -10.65 -8.86 -6.42
C ASP A 125 -9.95 -7.87 -7.38
N HIS A 126 -10.71 -7.12 -8.17
CA HIS A 126 -10.20 -6.01 -8.99
C HIS A 126 -11.21 -4.92 -9.32
N ALA A 127 -10.69 -3.75 -9.65
CA ALA A 127 -11.43 -2.62 -10.17
C ALA A 127 -10.72 -2.04 -11.40
N SER A 128 -11.49 -1.44 -12.30
CA SER A 128 -10.93 -0.63 -13.39
C SER A 128 -10.52 0.73 -12.85
N VAL A 129 -9.24 1.07 -13.00
CA VAL A 129 -8.63 2.31 -12.52
C VAL A 129 -7.61 2.77 -13.57
N THR A 130 -7.49 4.09 -13.76
CA THR A 130 -6.42 4.67 -14.58
C THR A 130 -5.67 5.69 -13.76
N LEU A 131 -4.43 5.38 -13.39
CA LEU A 131 -3.58 6.37 -12.74
C LEU A 131 -3.10 7.39 -13.75
N VAL A 132 -3.22 8.67 -13.39
CA VAL A 132 -2.75 9.81 -14.16
C VAL A 132 -1.33 10.14 -13.70
N PRO A 133 -0.31 10.11 -14.58
CA PRO A 133 1.05 10.46 -14.20
C PRO A 133 1.15 11.83 -13.52
N GLY A 134 1.86 11.90 -12.40
CA GLY A 134 2.05 13.10 -11.58
C GLY A 134 0.92 13.40 -10.60
N GLN A 135 -0.23 12.73 -10.70
CA GLN A 135 -1.32 12.87 -9.74
C GLN A 135 -1.03 12.08 -8.46
N TRP A 136 -1.36 12.69 -7.32
CA TRP A 136 -1.31 12.02 -6.02
C TRP A 136 -2.57 11.20 -5.78
N TYR A 137 -2.36 9.98 -5.28
CA TYR A 137 -3.39 9.05 -4.85
C TYR A 137 -3.15 8.65 -3.41
N GLN A 138 -4.22 8.26 -2.70
CA GLN A 138 -4.09 7.62 -1.39
C GLN A 138 -4.70 6.23 -1.41
N LEU A 139 -3.98 5.25 -0.88
CA LEU A 139 -4.49 3.91 -0.62
C LEU A 139 -4.81 3.79 0.86
N LYS A 140 -5.92 3.10 1.15
CA LYS A 140 -6.27 2.65 2.49
C LYS A 140 -6.68 1.20 2.45
N VAL A 141 -5.99 0.37 3.21
CA VAL A 141 -6.33 -1.04 3.43
C VAL A 141 -6.88 -1.18 4.84
N VAL A 142 -8.09 -1.71 4.99
CA VAL A 142 -8.70 -2.09 6.27
C VAL A 142 -8.68 -3.61 6.36
N ARG A 143 -8.09 -4.15 7.44
CA ARG A 143 -8.02 -5.59 7.71
C ARG A 143 -8.71 -5.94 9.03
N ASP A 144 -9.51 -6.99 9.00
CA ASP A 144 -9.98 -7.71 10.19
C ASP A 144 -9.61 -9.20 10.12
N GLY A 145 -8.48 -9.56 10.74
CA GLY A 145 -7.91 -10.91 10.74
C GLY A 145 -8.84 -11.97 11.32
N ASP A 146 -9.75 -11.61 12.23
CA ASP A 146 -10.68 -12.56 12.84
C ASP A 146 -11.78 -13.00 11.86
N THR A 147 -12.22 -12.10 10.97
CA THR A 147 -13.25 -12.39 9.96
C THR A 147 -12.68 -12.73 8.59
N GLY A 148 -11.41 -12.42 8.35
CA GLY A 148 -10.79 -12.51 7.04
C GLY A 148 -11.07 -11.31 6.14
N LEU A 149 -11.84 -10.31 6.58
CA LEU A 149 -12.19 -9.16 5.76
C LEU A 149 -10.96 -8.32 5.39
N ILE A 150 -10.88 -7.96 4.11
CA ILE A 150 -9.93 -7.02 3.52
C ILE A 150 -10.73 -6.02 2.68
N GLN A 151 -10.62 -4.73 2.97
CA GLN A 151 -11.23 -3.66 2.19
C GLN A 151 -10.16 -2.67 1.74
N VAL A 152 -10.15 -2.33 0.46
CA VAL A 152 -9.20 -1.38 -0.12
C VAL A 152 -9.99 -0.19 -0.65
N TYR A 153 -9.54 1.01 -0.31
CA TYR A 153 -10.08 2.27 -0.80
C TYR A 153 -8.98 3.02 -1.54
N LEU A 154 -9.29 3.50 -2.73
CA LEU A 154 -8.45 4.42 -3.50
C LEU A 154 -9.08 5.81 -3.49
N ASP A 155 -8.34 6.79 -2.99
CA ASP A 155 -8.66 8.21 -3.15
C ASP A 155 -7.94 8.76 -4.38
N GLU A 156 -8.71 9.29 -5.33
CA GLU A 156 -8.23 9.91 -6.57
C GLU A 156 -8.19 11.44 -6.49
N GLY A 157 -8.14 12.00 -5.27
CA GLY A 157 -8.05 13.44 -4.97
C GLY A 157 -9.36 14.08 -4.51
N GLN A 158 -10.39 13.28 -4.18
CA GLN A 158 -11.71 13.75 -3.72
C GLN A 158 -12.06 13.24 -2.30
N GLY A 159 -11.12 12.55 -1.65
CA GLY A 159 -11.36 11.79 -0.44
C GLY A 159 -11.73 10.34 -0.75
N TYR A 160 -11.60 9.48 0.27
CA TYR A 160 -11.96 8.07 0.13
C TYR A 160 -13.46 7.89 -0.20
N PRO A 161 -13.81 6.98 -1.11
CA PRO A 161 -15.20 6.65 -1.40
C PRO A 161 -15.90 6.00 -0.18
N GLU A 162 -17.23 6.05 -0.13
CA GLU A 162 -18.02 5.42 0.94
C GLU A 162 -17.97 3.89 0.87
N THR A 163 -17.90 3.33 -0.34
CA THR A 163 -17.73 1.89 -0.60
C THR A 163 -16.29 1.57 -0.94
N PRO A 164 -15.76 0.40 -0.53
CA PRO A 164 -14.42 0.01 -0.91
C PRO A 164 -14.28 -0.12 -2.42
N THR A 165 -13.11 0.24 -2.94
CA THR A 165 -12.70 0.01 -4.32
C THR A 165 -12.50 -1.48 -4.60
N LEU A 166 -11.96 -2.22 -3.62
CA LEU A 166 -11.79 -3.67 -3.66
C LEU A 166 -12.21 -4.29 -2.32
N GLU A 167 -12.81 -5.47 -2.34
CA GLU A 167 -13.19 -6.20 -1.13
C GLU A 167 -13.01 -7.71 -1.29
N ALA A 168 -12.46 -8.35 -0.25
CA ALA A 168 -12.34 -9.80 -0.20
C ALA A 168 -12.45 -10.32 1.24
N VAL A 169 -12.71 -11.63 1.37
CA VAL A 169 -12.62 -12.37 2.63
C VAL A 169 -11.60 -13.49 2.46
N ASP A 170 -10.47 -13.39 3.18
CA ASP A 170 -9.38 -14.36 3.15
C ASP A 170 -8.67 -14.44 4.51
N SER A 171 -8.34 -15.65 4.96
CA SER A 171 -7.78 -15.93 6.29
C SER A 171 -6.31 -16.36 6.31
N ALA A 172 -5.61 -16.36 5.17
CA ALA A 172 -4.26 -16.91 5.08
C ALA A 172 -3.22 -16.14 5.91
N TYR A 173 -3.26 -14.81 5.85
CA TYR A 173 -2.31 -13.92 6.53
C TYR A 173 -3.05 -12.94 7.43
N PRO A 174 -3.44 -13.36 8.65
CA PRO A 174 -4.20 -12.49 9.54
C PRO A 174 -3.35 -11.34 10.08
N ASP A 175 -2.07 -11.56 10.31
CA ASP A 175 -1.13 -10.55 10.84
C ASP A 175 -0.64 -9.61 9.73
N LEU A 176 -0.39 -8.34 10.09
CA LEU A 176 0.21 -7.35 9.19
C LEU A 176 1.61 -7.77 8.72
N ARG A 177 2.36 -8.49 9.55
CA ARG A 177 3.77 -8.88 9.30
C ARG A 177 4.56 -7.68 8.75
N ARG A 178 5.21 -7.83 7.61
CA ARG A 178 5.93 -6.75 6.93
C ARG A 178 5.00 -6.06 5.92
N LEU A 179 5.23 -4.77 5.72
CA LEU A 179 4.59 -3.94 4.70
C LEU A 179 5.62 -3.18 3.88
N GLY A 180 5.27 -2.75 2.68
CA GLY A 180 6.15 -1.92 1.87
C GLY A 180 5.67 -1.80 0.43
N TRP A 181 6.57 -1.39 -0.45
CA TRP A 181 6.27 -1.14 -1.85
C TRP A 181 7.13 -2.00 -2.77
N ALA A 182 6.52 -2.48 -3.85
CA ALA A 182 7.20 -3.13 -4.95
C ALA A 182 6.80 -2.46 -6.27
N MET A 183 7.69 -2.49 -7.23
CA MET A 183 7.43 -2.04 -8.58
C MET A 183 8.15 -2.91 -9.61
N LEU A 184 7.58 -2.96 -10.81
CA LEU A 184 8.17 -3.64 -11.95
C LEU A 184 8.08 -2.73 -13.18
N GLY A 185 9.07 -2.85 -14.06
CA GLY A 185 9.00 -2.34 -15.42
C GLY A 185 9.98 -1.22 -15.69
N SER A 186 9.62 -0.28 -16.58
CA SER A 186 10.53 0.79 -16.96
C SER A 186 9.85 2.08 -17.41
N GLY A 187 10.61 3.18 -17.34
CA GLY A 187 10.24 4.46 -17.95
C GLY A 187 9.28 5.31 -17.13
N TYR A 188 9.17 5.03 -15.83
CA TYR A 188 8.39 5.80 -14.87
C TYR A 188 9.14 5.83 -13.53
N ASP A 189 8.79 6.78 -12.67
CA ASP A 189 9.28 6.86 -11.30
C ASP A 189 8.11 6.66 -10.35
N LEU A 190 8.38 6.11 -9.17
CA LEU A 190 7.42 5.99 -8.08
C LEU A 190 7.88 6.88 -6.92
N TYR A 191 6.94 7.63 -6.36
CA TYR A 191 7.16 8.43 -5.15
C TYR A 191 6.11 8.07 -4.10
N VAL A 192 6.54 7.92 -2.86
CA VAL A 192 5.68 7.71 -1.69
C VAL A 192 5.94 8.86 -0.71
N ASP A 193 4.86 9.58 -0.39
CA ASP A 193 4.88 10.75 0.50
C ASP A 193 4.93 10.33 1.96
N TRP A 194 4.12 9.33 2.33
CA TRP A 194 4.09 8.80 3.69
C TRP A 194 3.40 7.45 3.72
N ILE A 195 3.62 6.72 4.81
CA ILE A 195 2.90 5.49 5.15
C ILE A 195 2.63 5.41 6.65
N VAL A 196 1.47 4.88 7.01
CA VAL A 196 1.07 4.65 8.41
C VAL A 196 0.30 3.34 8.52
N ALA A 197 0.57 2.58 9.58
CA ALA A 197 -0.21 1.42 9.99
C ALA A 197 -0.68 1.58 11.44
N GLN A 198 -1.94 1.23 11.72
CA GLN A 198 -2.62 1.50 13.00
C GLN A 198 -3.76 0.54 13.35
#